data_AF-A0A9W8D133-F1
#
_entry.id   AF-A0A9W8D133-F1
#
_cell.length_a   1.000
_cell.length_b   1.000
_cell.length_c   1.000
_cell.angle_alpha   90.00
_cell.angle_beta   90.00
_cell.angle_gamma   90.00
#
_symmetry.space_group_name_H-M   'P 1'
#
loop_
_entity.id
_entity.type
_entity.pdbx_description
1 polymer ?
#
loop_
_entity_poly.entity_id
_entity_poly.type
_entity_poly.pdbx_seq_one_letter_code
_entity_poly.pdbx_strand_id
1 'polypeptide(L)'
;MTSLLRGEVTWTAEALALVVRLRDSGMKFEDIAHQLSPTVSASRVTATYHKQKNPHVYQPLLDTDRQQIKDIMDTRAHYMDFADLRALVIQSMPNANKSALYTFVDSHGAALPAYKERLKNSNVEHIASQIMSGTKQSVLAKQMGIPSLMLTNLMRSRTFSMHSRTWTQEETDKLIEVVRASPGPFNWKSISEEVGTKDPKQCRTRYFNVGHKY
;
A
#
# COMPACT_ATOMS: atom_id res chain seq x y z
N MET A 1 13.38 -34.74 5.49
CA MET A 1 12.03 -34.36 5.00
C MET A 1 11.84 -32.88 5.31
N THR A 2 12.09 -32.02 4.32
CA THR A 2 12.08 -30.56 4.47
C THR A 2 10.64 -30.04 4.53
N SER A 3 10.25 -29.57 5.71
CA SER A 3 9.02 -28.81 5.93
C SER A 3 9.12 -27.47 5.17
N LEU A 4 8.29 -27.27 4.15
CA LEU A 4 8.16 -25.99 3.43
C LEU A 4 6.78 -25.38 3.75
N LEU A 5 6.80 -24.23 4.43
CA LEU A 5 5.63 -23.46 4.87
C LEU A 5 5.27 -22.36 3.86
N ARG A 6 3.98 -22.24 3.53
CA ARG A 6 3.28 -21.16 2.76
C ARG A 6 3.72 -20.92 1.30
N GLY A 7 2.87 -21.30 0.35
CA GLY A 7 2.58 -20.42 -0.80
C GLY A 7 3.64 -20.28 -1.89
N GLU A 8 4.64 -21.15 -1.94
CA GLU A 8 5.64 -21.16 -3.01
C GLU A 8 5.14 -21.94 -4.22
N VAL A 9 4.30 -21.29 -5.03
CA VAL A 9 4.30 -21.62 -6.46
C VAL A 9 5.53 -20.95 -7.07
N THR A 10 6.46 -21.77 -7.53
CA THR A 10 7.54 -21.32 -8.41
C THR A 10 6.89 -20.90 -9.73
N TRP A 11 6.99 -19.62 -10.07
CA TRP A 11 6.46 -19.09 -11.33
C TRP A 11 7.39 -19.43 -12.48
N THR A 12 7.42 -20.71 -12.86
CA THR A 12 8.19 -21.21 -14.00
C THR A 12 7.54 -20.77 -15.32
N ALA A 13 8.26 -20.87 -16.43
CA ALA A 13 7.72 -20.53 -17.75
C ALA A 13 6.45 -21.34 -18.07
N GLU A 14 6.39 -22.60 -17.66
CA GLU A 14 5.24 -23.49 -17.82
C GLU A 14 4.05 -23.04 -16.99
N ALA A 15 4.27 -22.66 -15.72
CA ALA A 15 3.21 -22.15 -14.86
C ALA A 15 2.62 -20.84 -15.43
N LEU A 16 3.48 -19.97 -15.96
CA LEU A 16 3.08 -18.71 -16.60
C LEU A 16 2.25 -18.97 -17.87
N ALA A 17 2.71 -19.89 -18.73
CA ALA A 17 1.99 -20.29 -19.94
C ALA A 17 0.62 -20.92 -19.60
N LEU A 18 0.56 -21.75 -18.56
CA LEU A 18 -0.68 -22.35 -18.07
C LEU A 18 -1.69 -21.29 -17.64
N VAL A 19 -1.27 -20.29 -16.86
CA VAL A 19 -2.13 -19.18 -16.42
C VAL A 19 -2.73 -18.45 -17.61
N VAL A 20 -1.90 -18.11 -18.61
CA VAL A 20 -2.35 -17.41 -19.81
C VAL A 20 -3.36 -18.25 -20.58
N ARG A 21 -3.07 -19.53 -20.80
CA ARG A 21 -3.96 -20.45 -21.52
C ARG A 21 -5.32 -20.60 -20.84
N LEU A 22 -5.33 -20.87 -19.53
CA LEU A 22 -6.57 -21.04 -18.76
C LEU A 22 -7.38 -19.74 -18.72
N ARG A 23 -6.71 -18.60 -18.61
CA ARG A 23 -7.42 -17.32 -18.60
C ARG A 23 -8.01 -16.97 -19.98
N ASP A 24 -7.26 -17.22 -21.06
CA ASP A 24 -7.72 -17.01 -22.43
C ASP A 24 -8.88 -17.95 -22.80
N SER A 25 -9.00 -19.12 -22.17
CA SER A 25 -10.16 -20.02 -22.29
C SER A 25 -11.38 -19.59 -21.47
N GLY A 26 -11.36 -18.41 -20.83
CA GLY A 26 -12.49 -17.86 -20.09
C GLY A 26 -12.57 -18.26 -18.60
N MET A 27 -11.60 -19.01 -18.07
CA MET A 27 -11.60 -19.42 -16.67
C MET A 27 -11.39 -18.22 -15.74
N LYS A 28 -12.07 -18.21 -14.59
CA LYS A 28 -11.92 -17.13 -13.59
C LYS A 28 -10.59 -17.26 -12.85
N PHE A 29 -10.06 -16.14 -12.34
CA PHE A 29 -8.75 -16.14 -11.66
C PHE A 29 -8.76 -16.93 -10.35
N GLU A 30 -9.92 -17.03 -9.69
CA GLU A 30 -10.14 -17.86 -8.52
C GLU A 30 -9.96 -19.34 -8.84
N ASP A 31 -10.59 -19.81 -9.92
CA ASP A 31 -10.51 -21.20 -10.37
C ASP A 31 -9.08 -21.55 -10.83
N ILE A 32 -8.42 -20.62 -11.54
CA ILE A 32 -7.02 -20.79 -11.95
C ILE A 32 -6.10 -20.87 -10.72
N ALA A 33 -6.34 -20.03 -9.70
CA ALA A 33 -5.56 -20.09 -8.47
C ALA A 33 -5.71 -21.44 -7.78
N HIS A 34 -6.93 -21.95 -7.64
CA HIS A 34 -7.20 -23.27 -7.06
C HIS A 34 -6.53 -24.40 -7.85
N GLN A 35 -6.48 -24.32 -9.18
CA GLN A 35 -5.80 -25.32 -10.02
C GLN A 35 -4.27 -25.27 -9.90
N LEU A 36 -3.68 -24.08 -9.74
CA LEU A 36 -2.24 -23.93 -9.61
C LEU A 36 -1.74 -24.38 -8.24
N SER A 37 -2.41 -23.95 -7.17
CA SER A 37 -2.12 -24.37 -5.81
C SER A 37 -3.21 -23.89 -4.87
N PRO A 38 -3.62 -24.69 -3.87
CA PRO A 38 -4.56 -24.26 -2.84
C PRO A 38 -4.04 -23.07 -2.00
N THR A 39 -2.77 -22.72 -2.13
CA THR A 39 -2.12 -21.64 -1.37
C THR A 39 -1.89 -20.36 -2.18
N VAL A 40 -2.12 -20.37 -3.49
CA VAL A 40 -2.01 -19.18 -4.34
C VAL A 40 -3.32 -18.41 -4.31
N SER A 41 -3.23 -17.08 -4.19
CA SER A 41 -4.41 -16.22 -4.25
C SER A 41 -4.73 -15.82 -5.70
N ALA A 42 -6.02 -15.61 -6.00
CA ALA A 42 -6.49 -15.08 -7.27
C ALA A 42 -5.74 -13.78 -7.64
N SER A 43 -5.51 -12.88 -6.67
CA SER A 43 -4.77 -11.63 -6.91
C SER A 43 -3.33 -11.86 -7.42
N ARG A 44 -2.62 -12.88 -6.92
CA ARG A 44 -1.29 -13.23 -7.45
C ARG A 44 -1.40 -13.71 -8.89
N VAL A 45 -2.38 -14.56 -9.21
CA VAL A 45 -2.63 -15.02 -10.59
C VAL A 45 -2.96 -13.85 -11.51
N THR A 46 -3.86 -12.96 -11.10
CA THR A 46 -4.24 -11.75 -11.84
C THR A 46 -3.02 -10.89 -12.16
N ALA A 47 -2.19 -10.58 -11.14
CA ALA A 47 -0.99 -9.78 -11.32
C ALA A 47 -0.01 -10.42 -12.32
N THR A 48 0.21 -11.73 -12.19
CA THR A 48 1.07 -12.51 -13.09
C THR A 48 0.55 -12.49 -14.53
N TYR A 49 -0.75 -12.72 -14.73
CA TYR A 49 -1.38 -12.70 -16.05
C TYR A 49 -1.22 -11.34 -16.74
N HIS A 50 -1.50 -10.23 -16.03
CA HIS A 50 -1.36 -8.90 -16.61
C HIS A 50 0.09 -8.53 -16.90
N LYS A 51 1.04 -8.98 -16.06
CA LYS A 51 2.47 -8.82 -16.33
C LYS A 51 2.89 -9.50 -17.63
N GLN A 52 2.34 -10.67 -17.94
CA GLN A 52 2.63 -11.37 -19.18
C GLN A 52 1.94 -10.75 -20.40
N LYS A 53 0.67 -10.34 -20.29
CA LYS A 53 -0.05 -9.72 -21.40
C LYS A 53 0.43 -8.30 -21.74
N ASN A 54 0.94 -7.57 -20.76
CA ASN A 54 1.36 -6.17 -20.91
C ASN A 54 2.78 -5.94 -20.39
N PRO A 55 3.81 -6.58 -20.99
CA PRO A 55 5.17 -6.52 -20.45
C PRO A 55 5.69 -5.08 -20.35
N HIS A 56 5.36 -4.23 -21.31
CA HIS A 56 5.75 -2.81 -21.33
C HIS A 56 5.21 -2.01 -20.13
N VAL A 57 4.06 -2.41 -19.54
CA VAL A 57 3.47 -1.75 -18.35
C VAL A 57 4.20 -2.15 -17.06
N TYR A 58 4.81 -3.33 -17.03
CA TYR A 58 5.48 -3.88 -15.84
C TYR A 58 7.00 -3.97 -15.97
N GLN A 59 7.56 -3.38 -17.03
CA GLN A 59 9.00 -3.24 -17.20
C GLN A 59 9.57 -2.35 -16.10
N PRO A 60 10.59 -2.83 -15.35
CA PRO A 60 11.27 -2.00 -14.37
C PRO A 60 12.03 -0.88 -15.08
N LEU A 61 12.23 0.24 -14.37
CA LEU A 61 13.18 1.27 -14.82
C LEU A 61 14.58 0.69 -14.90
N LEU A 62 15.30 1.05 -15.96
CA LEU A 62 16.72 0.74 -16.12
C LEU A 62 17.52 1.40 -15.00
N ASP A 63 18.64 0.78 -14.62
CA ASP A 63 19.49 1.30 -13.55
C ASP A 63 20.12 2.66 -13.93
N THR A 64 20.40 2.85 -15.22
CA THR A 64 20.85 4.15 -15.77
C THR A 64 19.82 5.24 -15.57
N ASP A 65 18.54 4.95 -15.88
CA ASP A 65 17.45 5.91 -15.71
C ASP A 65 17.25 6.23 -14.23
N ARG A 66 17.32 5.21 -13.36
CA ARG A 66 17.23 5.39 -11.90
C ARG A 66 18.33 6.31 -11.39
N GLN A 67 19.56 6.13 -11.86
CA GLN A 67 20.68 6.96 -11.44
C GLN A 67 20.50 8.41 -11.93
N GLN A 68 20.15 8.60 -13.20
CA GLN A 68 19.88 9.94 -13.74
C GLN A 68 18.73 10.64 -13.00
N ILE A 69 17.66 9.94 -12.65
CA ILE A 69 16.57 10.48 -11.84
C ILE A 69 17.08 10.95 -10.47
N LYS A 70 17.87 10.11 -9.78
CA LYS A 70 18.44 10.49 -8.48
C LYS A 70 19.30 11.74 -8.60
N ASP A 71 20.20 11.79 -9.58
CA ASP A 71 21.11 12.92 -9.77
C ASP A 71 20.35 14.24 -9.99
N ILE A 72 19.31 14.21 -10.83
CA ILE A 72 18.42 15.36 -11.06
C ILE A 72 17.73 15.79 -9.76
N MET A 73 17.17 14.83 -9.04
CA MET A 73 16.40 15.10 -7.82
C MET A 73 17.27 15.61 -6.68
N ASP A 74 18.41 14.98 -6.44
CA ASP A 74 19.35 15.34 -5.37
C ASP A 74 19.92 16.75 -5.61
N THR A 75 20.23 17.10 -6.87
CA THR A 75 20.77 18.42 -7.23
C THR A 75 19.74 19.55 -7.06
N ARG A 76 18.46 19.29 -7.34
CA ARG A 76 17.46 20.35 -7.50
C ARG A 76 16.48 20.47 -6.34
N ALA A 77 16.32 19.44 -5.50
CA ALA A 77 15.30 19.42 -4.45
C ALA A 77 15.40 20.56 -3.42
N HIS A 78 16.59 21.14 -3.23
CA HIS A 78 16.79 22.29 -2.34
C HIS A 78 16.10 23.56 -2.83
N TYR A 79 15.98 23.74 -4.15
CA TYR A 79 15.55 25.02 -4.75
C TYR A 79 14.16 24.97 -5.36
N MET A 80 13.48 23.82 -5.34
CA MET A 80 12.19 23.67 -6.02
C MET A 80 11.20 22.82 -5.25
N ASP A 81 9.92 23.07 -5.52
CA ASP A 81 8.83 22.26 -4.98
C ASP A 81 8.77 20.90 -5.66
N PHE A 82 8.31 19.91 -4.91
CA PHE A 82 8.28 18.54 -5.41
C PHE A 82 7.41 18.37 -6.67
N ALA A 83 6.33 19.14 -6.80
CA ALA A 83 5.48 19.09 -7.99
C ALA A 83 6.25 19.47 -9.27
N ASP A 84 7.06 20.53 -9.19
CA ASP A 84 7.87 21.01 -10.31
C ASP A 84 9.04 20.08 -10.58
N LEU A 85 9.70 19.57 -9.52
CA LEU A 85 10.77 18.59 -9.66
C LEU A 85 10.27 17.32 -10.36
N ARG A 86 9.10 16.83 -9.93
CA ARG A 86 8.46 15.66 -10.52
C ARG A 86 8.13 15.89 -11.98
N ALA A 87 7.55 17.04 -12.33
CA ALA A 87 7.27 17.39 -13.72
C ALA A 87 8.53 17.42 -14.58
N LEU A 88 9.62 18.00 -14.06
CA LEU A 88 10.90 18.06 -14.75
C LEU A 88 11.48 16.67 -15.01
N VAL A 89 11.50 15.79 -14.02
CA VAL A 89 12.00 14.41 -14.17
C VAL A 89 11.18 13.63 -15.20
N ILE A 90 9.86 13.84 -15.23
CA ILE A 90 8.99 13.17 -16.20
C ILE A 90 9.27 13.65 -17.61
N GLN A 91 9.47 14.96 -17.79
CA GLN A 91 9.82 15.53 -19.09
C GLN A 91 11.20 15.07 -19.58
N SER A 92 12.17 14.86 -18.68
CA SER A 92 13.48 14.33 -19.05
C SER A 92 13.49 12.84 -19.41
N MET A 93 12.40 12.12 -19.13
CA MET A 93 12.30 10.66 -19.31
C MET A 93 11.08 10.26 -20.17
N PRO A 94 10.95 10.72 -21.43
CA PRO A 94 9.75 10.50 -22.24
C PRO A 94 9.50 9.02 -22.59
N ASN A 95 10.57 8.23 -22.67
CA ASN A 95 10.52 6.81 -23.06
C ASN A 95 10.43 5.86 -21.86
N ALA A 96 10.54 6.36 -20.63
CA ALA A 96 10.49 5.52 -19.44
C ALA A 96 9.09 5.01 -19.17
N ASN A 97 8.99 3.83 -18.55
CA ASN A 97 7.72 3.32 -18.04
C ASN A 97 7.15 4.31 -17.02
N LYS A 98 6.02 4.94 -17.37
CA LYS A 98 5.42 6.00 -16.54
C LYS A 98 5.06 5.52 -15.13
N SER A 99 4.47 4.33 -14.99
CA SER A 99 4.07 3.81 -13.67
C SER A 99 5.27 3.59 -12.75
N ALA A 100 6.32 2.95 -13.27
CA ALA A 100 7.56 2.73 -12.55
C ALA A 100 8.27 4.06 -12.24
N LEU A 101 8.28 5.00 -13.19
CA LEU A 101 8.82 6.35 -13.03
C LEU A 101 8.13 7.11 -11.90
N TYR A 102 6.80 7.22 -11.93
CA TYR A 102 6.03 7.90 -10.90
C TYR A 102 6.28 7.30 -9.52
N THR A 103 6.23 5.97 -9.41
CA THR A 103 6.45 5.25 -8.15
C THR A 103 7.85 5.53 -7.60
N PHE A 104 8.87 5.50 -8.47
CA PHE A 104 10.25 5.72 -8.08
C PHE A 104 10.50 7.17 -7.64
N VAL A 105 10.02 8.15 -8.42
CA VAL A 105 10.16 9.58 -8.11
C VAL A 105 9.47 9.94 -6.80
N ASP A 106 8.22 9.50 -6.60
CA ASP A 106 7.48 9.77 -5.36
C ASP A 106 8.18 9.15 -4.14
N SER A 107 8.73 7.94 -4.30
CA SER A 107 9.45 7.22 -3.23
C SER A 107 10.80 7.86 -2.91
N HIS A 108 11.62 8.16 -3.92
CA HIS A 108 12.92 8.81 -3.75
C HIS A 108 12.75 10.23 -3.20
N GLY A 109 11.80 10.99 -3.74
CA GLY A 109 11.45 12.32 -3.26
C GLY A 109 11.12 12.36 -1.77
N ALA A 110 10.30 11.40 -1.30
CA ALA A 110 9.97 11.29 0.13
C ALA A 110 11.18 10.96 1.01
N ALA A 111 12.26 10.41 0.43
CA ALA A 111 13.51 10.10 1.14
C ALA A 111 14.50 11.27 1.18
N LEU A 112 14.32 12.31 0.35
CA LEU A 112 15.27 13.42 0.23
C LEU A 112 15.35 14.29 1.50
N PRO A 113 16.55 14.69 1.93
CA PRO A 113 16.73 15.56 3.09
C PRO A 113 15.97 16.88 2.99
N ALA A 114 16.01 17.55 1.82
CA ALA A 114 15.37 18.85 1.61
C ALA A 114 13.86 18.82 1.94
N TYR A 115 13.13 17.81 1.48
CA TYR A 115 11.69 17.70 1.74
C TYR A 115 11.39 17.20 3.17
N LYS A 116 12.26 16.37 3.75
CA LYS A 116 12.20 16.00 5.17
C LYS A 116 12.33 17.22 6.07
N GLU A 117 13.25 18.13 5.77
CA GLU A 117 13.43 19.38 6.51
C GLU A 117 12.21 20.29 6.38
N ARG A 118 11.65 20.45 5.18
CA ARG A 118 10.39 21.21 4.99
C ARG A 118 9.25 20.66 5.84
N LEU A 119 9.07 19.33 5.89
CA LEU A 119 8.06 18.71 6.73
C LEU A 119 8.34 18.93 8.22
N LYS A 120 9.60 18.80 8.67
CA LYS A 120 9.99 19.03 10.08
C LYS A 120 9.77 20.48 10.51
N ASN A 121 10.08 21.43 9.64
CA ASN A 121 9.88 22.87 9.88
C ASN A 121 8.40 23.26 9.86
N SER A 122 7.54 22.36 9.38
CA SER A 122 6.10 22.55 9.42
C SER A 122 5.51 21.99 10.71
N ASN A 123 4.38 22.55 11.15
CA ASN A 123 3.68 22.04 12.32
C ASN A 123 2.97 20.72 11.99
N VAL A 124 3.69 19.60 12.19
CA VAL A 124 3.24 18.24 11.85
C VAL A 124 1.95 17.86 12.58
N GLU A 125 1.76 18.32 13.83
CA GLU A 125 0.53 18.09 14.59
C GLU A 125 -0.67 18.81 13.96
N HIS A 126 -0.47 20.07 13.57
CA HIS A 126 -1.51 20.84 12.89
C HIS A 126 -1.86 20.25 11.53
N ILE A 127 -0.88 19.75 10.78
CA ILE A 127 -1.12 19.04 9.51
C ILE A 127 -1.93 17.78 9.75
N ALA A 128 -1.58 16.98 10.76
CA ALA A 128 -2.31 15.77 11.09
C ALA A 128 -3.77 16.08 11.46
N SER A 129 -4.02 17.13 12.26
CA SER A 129 -5.38 17.52 12.63
C SER A 129 -6.21 17.97 11.42
N GLN A 130 -5.62 18.73 10.50
CA GLN A 130 -6.28 19.10 9.24
C GLN A 130 -6.63 17.90 8.36
N ILE A 131 -5.75 16.90 8.30
CA ILE A 131 -6.03 15.67 7.53
C ILE A 131 -7.17 14.89 8.19
N MET A 132 -7.17 14.78 9.52
CA MET A 132 -8.23 14.11 10.27
C MET A 132 -9.57 14.84 10.14
N SER A 133 -9.58 16.16 9.99
CA SER A 133 -10.81 16.93 9.72
C SER A 133 -11.31 16.84 8.28
N GLY A 134 -10.65 16.06 7.41
CA GLY A 134 -11.09 15.78 6.05
C GLY A 134 -10.30 16.50 4.96
N THR A 135 -9.25 17.25 5.30
CA THR A 135 -8.40 17.89 4.30
C THR A 135 -7.59 16.84 3.53
N LYS A 136 -7.62 16.94 2.19
CA LYS A 136 -6.88 16.00 1.33
C LYS A 136 -5.37 16.21 1.48
N GLN A 137 -4.63 15.12 1.67
CA GLN A 137 -3.17 15.14 1.81
C GLN A 137 -2.49 15.76 0.59
N SER A 138 -3.03 15.57 -0.62
CA SER A 138 -2.47 16.15 -1.84
C SER A 138 -2.49 17.69 -1.85
N VAL A 139 -3.48 18.30 -1.22
CA VAL A 139 -3.60 19.76 -1.12
C VAL A 139 -2.52 20.32 -0.20
N LEU A 140 -2.38 19.74 0.99
CA LEU A 140 -1.38 20.16 1.97
C LEU A 140 0.05 19.91 1.48
N ALA A 141 0.30 18.76 0.86
CA ALA A 141 1.59 18.44 0.28
C ALA A 141 2.00 19.47 -0.80
N LYS A 142 1.04 19.90 -1.63
CA LYS A 142 1.27 20.95 -2.63
C LYS A 142 1.58 22.30 -1.97
N GLN A 143 0.84 22.71 -0.95
CA GLN A 143 1.09 23.97 -0.22
C GLN A 143 2.47 24.00 0.44
N MET A 144 2.95 22.85 0.89
CA MET A 144 4.25 22.69 1.55
C MET A 144 5.40 22.41 0.56
N GLY A 145 5.11 22.23 -0.72
CA GLY A 145 6.09 21.88 -1.74
C GLY A 145 6.74 20.50 -1.52
N ILE A 146 6.05 19.53 -0.88
CA ILE A 146 6.58 18.20 -0.56
C ILE A 146 5.83 17.06 -1.30
N PRO A 147 6.41 15.85 -1.39
CA PRO A 147 5.69 14.66 -1.85
C PRO A 147 4.48 14.31 -0.99
N SER A 148 3.33 14.03 -1.62
CA SER A 148 2.11 13.59 -0.91
C SER A 148 2.32 12.28 -0.15
N LEU A 149 3.21 11.42 -0.64
CA LEU A 149 3.59 10.17 0.01
C LEU A 149 4.13 10.39 1.44
N MET A 150 4.78 11.52 1.72
CA MET A 150 5.26 11.85 3.06
C MET A 150 4.10 12.00 4.05
N LEU A 151 3.03 12.69 3.66
CA LEU A 151 1.83 12.84 4.49
C LEU A 151 1.05 11.52 4.60
N THR A 152 1.02 10.71 3.54
CA THR A 152 0.47 9.35 3.61
C THR A 152 1.22 8.50 4.63
N ASN A 153 2.54 8.53 4.63
CA ASN A 153 3.37 7.78 5.57
C ASN A 153 3.23 8.29 7.01
N LEU A 154 3.14 9.60 7.19
CA LEU A 154 2.86 10.22 8.49
C LEU A 154 1.54 9.70 9.08
N MET A 155 0.45 9.78 8.31
CA MET A 155 -0.86 9.31 8.77
C MET A 155 -0.86 7.81 9.00
N ARG A 156 -0.21 7.04 8.13
CA ARG A 156 -0.03 5.60 8.31
C ARG A 156 0.67 5.31 9.64
N SER A 157 1.80 5.96 9.93
CA SER A 157 2.52 5.78 11.19
C SER A 157 1.66 6.13 12.40
N ARG A 158 0.88 7.22 12.34
CA ARG A 158 -0.04 7.62 13.43
C ARG A 158 -1.16 6.62 13.64
N THR A 159 -1.83 6.18 12.56
CA THR A 159 -2.88 5.16 12.64
C THR A 159 -2.32 3.83 13.16
N PHE A 160 -1.13 3.40 12.75
CA PHE A 160 -0.49 2.20 13.34
C PHE A 160 -0.11 2.39 14.81
N SER A 161 0.25 3.61 15.22
CA SER A 161 0.52 3.94 16.63
C SER A 161 -0.75 3.96 17.49
N MET A 162 -1.90 4.29 16.92
CA MET A 162 -3.18 4.28 17.64
C MET A 162 -3.72 2.87 17.86
N HIS A 163 -3.42 1.94 16.94
CA HIS A 163 -3.93 0.58 17.01
C HIS A 163 -2.90 -0.37 17.63
N SER A 164 -3.06 -0.69 18.92
CA SER A 164 -2.16 -1.62 19.61
C SER A 164 -2.21 -3.02 18.97
N ARG A 165 -1.05 -3.66 18.84
CA ARG A 165 -0.93 -5.05 18.35
C ARG A 165 -1.41 -6.08 19.37
N THR A 166 -1.37 -5.73 20.66
CA THR A 166 -1.75 -6.61 21.76
C THR A 166 -3.20 -6.35 22.15
N TRP A 167 -3.94 -7.42 22.42
CA TRP A 167 -5.30 -7.34 22.95
C TRP A 167 -5.26 -7.48 24.46
N THR A 168 -5.82 -6.51 25.18
CA THR A 168 -6.15 -6.71 26.59
C THR A 168 -7.49 -7.44 26.73
N GLN A 169 -7.81 -7.88 27.95
CA GLN A 169 -9.09 -8.53 28.22
C GLN A 169 -10.23 -7.52 28.06
N GLU A 170 -10.05 -6.29 28.56
CA GLU A 170 -11.03 -5.20 28.46
C GLU A 170 -11.34 -4.84 27.00
N GLU A 171 -10.31 -4.78 26.15
CA GLU A 171 -10.49 -4.55 24.70
C GLU A 171 -11.25 -5.70 24.04
N THR A 172 -11.00 -6.93 24.47
CA THR A 172 -11.67 -8.13 23.94
C THR A 172 -13.15 -8.14 24.37
N ASP A 173 -13.43 -7.81 25.63
CA ASP A 173 -14.80 -7.77 26.17
C ASP A 173 -15.59 -6.65 25.49
N LYS A 174 -15.01 -5.46 25.34
CA LYS A 174 -15.60 -4.34 24.61
C LYS A 174 -15.89 -4.69 23.15
N LEU A 175 -14.98 -5.40 22.47
CA LEU A 175 -15.23 -5.89 21.11
C LEU A 175 -16.45 -6.81 21.05
N ILE A 176 -16.56 -7.78 21.97
CA ILE A 176 -17.67 -8.74 22.01
C ILE A 176 -18.99 -8.01 22.28
N GLU A 177 -18.99 -7.05 23.20
CA GLU A 177 -20.15 -6.23 23.53
C GLU A 177 -20.65 -5.43 22.31
N VAL A 178 -19.75 -4.68 21.65
CA VAL A 178 -20.07 -3.88 20.46
C VAL A 178 -20.59 -4.77 19.32
N VAL A 179 -19.97 -5.93 19.10
CA VAL A 179 -20.43 -6.87 18.06
C VAL A 179 -21.81 -7.44 18.38
N ARG A 180 -22.10 -7.78 19.65
CA ARG A 180 -23.43 -8.27 20.08
C ARG A 180 -24.50 -7.19 19.98
N ALA A 181 -24.13 -5.93 20.21
CA ALA A 181 -25.02 -4.78 20.13
C ALA A 181 -25.31 -4.34 18.68
N SER A 182 -24.59 -4.86 17.68
CA SER A 182 -24.75 -4.49 16.26
C SER A 182 -25.70 -5.45 15.53
N PRO A 183 -26.97 -5.07 15.27
CA PRO A 183 -27.90 -5.91 14.54
C PRO A 183 -27.60 -5.91 13.03
N GLY A 184 -27.15 -7.04 12.50
CA GLY A 184 -26.96 -7.24 11.05
C GLY A 184 -25.55 -7.67 10.65
N PRO A 185 -25.17 -7.56 9.36
CA PRO A 185 -23.83 -7.91 8.91
C PRO A 185 -22.79 -7.02 9.59
N PHE A 186 -21.74 -7.64 10.16
CA PHE A 186 -20.73 -6.93 10.94
C PHE A 186 -20.02 -5.84 10.13
N ASN A 187 -20.34 -4.58 10.42
CA ASN A 187 -19.60 -3.44 9.91
C ASN A 187 -18.35 -3.20 10.75
N TRP A 188 -17.27 -3.91 10.42
CA TRP A 188 -16.01 -3.84 11.13
C TRP A 188 -15.39 -2.44 11.21
N LYS A 189 -15.76 -1.55 10.28
CA LYS A 189 -15.32 -0.15 10.34
C LYS A 189 -15.99 0.57 11.51
N SER A 190 -17.31 0.49 11.62
CA SER A 190 -18.07 1.05 12.76
C SER A 190 -17.62 0.43 14.08
N ILE A 191 -17.48 -0.90 14.12
CA ILE A 191 -17.05 -1.63 15.32
C ILE A 191 -15.65 -1.16 15.78
N SER A 192 -14.73 -0.96 14.84
CA SER A 192 -13.38 -0.45 15.13
C SER A 192 -13.40 0.98 15.67
N GLU A 193 -14.27 1.84 15.13
CA GLU A 193 -14.47 3.21 15.61
C GLU A 193 -15.00 3.22 17.06
N GLU A 194 -15.92 2.32 17.41
CA GLU A 194 -16.44 2.17 18.78
C GLU A 194 -15.41 1.57 19.76
N VAL A 195 -14.64 0.57 19.31
CA VAL A 195 -13.54 0.00 20.11
C VAL A 195 -12.43 1.04 20.34
N GLY A 196 -12.10 1.83 19.32
CA GLY A 196 -11.20 2.99 19.36
C GLY A 196 -9.70 2.67 19.35
N THR A 197 -9.32 1.45 19.75
CA THR A 197 -7.91 1.05 19.90
C THR A 197 -7.46 -0.05 18.94
N LYS A 198 -8.36 -0.54 18.07
CA LYS A 198 -8.10 -1.65 17.14
C LYS A 198 -8.66 -1.35 15.75
N ASP A 199 -7.92 -1.71 14.71
CA ASP A 199 -8.33 -1.49 13.33
C ASP A 199 -9.44 -2.49 12.92
N PRO A 200 -10.21 -2.22 11.84
CA PRO A 200 -11.32 -3.09 11.43
C PRO A 200 -10.91 -4.55 11.18
N LYS A 201 -9.70 -4.76 10.66
CA LYS A 201 -9.16 -6.10 10.37
C LYS A 201 -8.74 -6.82 11.64
N GLN A 202 -8.18 -6.12 12.62
CA GLN A 202 -7.84 -6.63 13.94
C GLN A 202 -9.10 -7.03 14.69
N CYS A 203 -10.13 -6.19 14.73
CA CYS A 203 -11.42 -6.50 15.34
C CYS A 203 -12.02 -7.77 14.73
N ARG A 204 -12.09 -7.83 13.39
CA ARG A 204 -12.57 -9.03 12.68
C ARG A 204 -11.79 -10.28 13.04
N THR A 205 -10.47 -10.20 12.97
CA THR A 205 -9.58 -11.34 13.22
C THR A 205 -9.70 -11.82 14.66
N ARG A 206 -9.73 -10.90 15.63
CA ARG A 206 -9.88 -11.23 17.04
C ARG A 206 -11.23 -11.88 17.33
N TYR A 207 -12.32 -11.30 16.84
CA TYR A 207 -13.66 -11.82 17.07
C TYR A 207 -13.79 -13.27 16.57
N PHE A 208 -13.34 -13.58 15.35
CA PHE A 208 -13.38 -14.96 14.85
C PHE A 208 -12.42 -15.91 15.58
N ASN A 209 -11.25 -15.42 16.02
CA ASN A 209 -10.30 -16.25 16.78
C ASN A 209 -10.78 -16.56 18.21
N VAL A 210 -11.51 -15.64 18.85
CA VAL A 210 -12.05 -15.80 20.21
C VAL A 210 -13.41 -16.49 20.19
N GLY A 211 -14.25 -16.20 19.19
CA GLY A 211 -15.58 -16.78 19.02
C GLY A 211 -15.59 -18.27 18.65
N HIS A 212 -14.44 -18.88 18.38
CA HIS A 212 -14.31 -20.35 18.28
C HIS A 212 -14.13 -21.05 19.63
N LYS A 213 -14.09 -20.31 20.75
CA LYS A 213 -13.91 -20.86 22.10
C LYS A 213 -15.14 -20.77 23.02
N TYR A 214 -16.30 -20.33 22.51
CA TYR A 214 -17.56 -20.29 23.24
C TYR A 214 -18.71 -20.78 22.39
#